data_AF-A0A958DNX1-F1
#
_entry.id   AF-A0A958DNX1-F1
#
_cell.length_a   1.000
_cell.length_b   1.000
_cell.length_c   1.000
_cell.angle_alpha   90.00
_cell.angle_beta   90.00
_cell.angle_gamma   90.00
#
_symmetry.space_group_name_H-M   'P 1'
#
loop_
_entity.id
_entity.type
_entity.pdbx_description
1 polymer ?
#
loop_
_entity_poly.entity_id
_entity_poly.type
_entity_poly.pdbx_seq_one_letter_code
_entity_poly.pdbx_strand_id
1 'polypeptide(L)'
;MRKQSIYQRALGLLGIWLLIGLFPLFAAEKIAVIVKMKGEVRITPKSSFKSAAAKKGQILQDGDKLETSADAFCAIKFLDDKSLMRIRENSVCTIEGKRDG
;
A
#
# COMPACT_ATOMS: atom_id res chain seq x y z
N MET A 1 0.10 -6.99 53.50
CA MET A 1 0.64 -7.74 52.34
C MET A 1 -0.18 -7.61 51.03
N ARG A 2 -1.48 -7.22 51.03
CA ARG A 2 -2.28 -7.06 49.79
C ARG A 2 -1.87 -5.92 48.84
N LYS A 3 -1.28 -4.83 49.34
CA LYS A 3 -0.92 -3.66 48.50
C LYS A 3 0.20 -3.96 47.47
N GLN A 4 1.19 -4.78 47.83
CA GLN A 4 2.29 -5.13 46.91
C GLN A 4 1.83 -5.92 45.68
N SER A 5 0.81 -6.77 45.84
CA SER A 5 0.18 -7.51 44.73
C SER A 5 -0.51 -6.56 43.73
N ILE A 6 -1.09 -5.46 44.19
CA ILE A 6 -1.77 -4.48 43.32
C ILE A 6 -0.74 -3.69 42.51
N TYR A 7 0.38 -3.27 43.12
CA TYR A 7 1.44 -2.55 42.41
C TYR A 7 2.11 -3.41 41.34
N GLN A 8 2.37 -4.69 41.61
CA GLN A 8 2.95 -5.60 40.60
C GLN A 8 2.03 -5.79 39.39
N ARG A 9 0.70 -5.84 39.61
CA ARG A 9 -0.29 -5.91 38.51
C ARG A 9 -0.40 -4.59 37.76
N ALA A 10 -0.39 -3.46 38.46
CA ALA A 10 -0.43 -2.13 37.86
C ALA A 10 0.84 -1.83 37.03
N LEU A 11 2.01 -2.23 37.53
CA LEU A 11 3.29 -2.09 36.83
C LEU A 11 3.35 -2.97 35.57
N GLY A 12 2.81 -4.20 35.65
CA GLY A 12 2.67 -5.07 34.48
C GLY A 12 1.75 -4.48 33.40
N LEU A 13 0.62 -3.89 33.79
CA LEU A 13 -0.30 -3.23 32.87
C LEU A 13 0.30 -1.97 32.23
N LEU A 14 1.07 -1.17 32.98
CA LEU A 14 1.81 -0.03 32.45
C LEU A 14 2.90 -0.46 31.45
N GLY A 15 3.60 -1.55 31.72
CA GLY A 15 4.60 -2.11 30.79
C GLY A 15 3.98 -2.57 29.47
N ILE A 16 2.80 -3.20 29.51
CA ILE A 16 2.05 -3.62 28.31
C ILE A 16 1.60 -2.41 27.49
N TRP A 17 1.12 -1.35 28.13
CA TRP A 17 0.76 -0.09 27.45
C TRP A 17 1.95 0.58 26.78
N LEU A 18 3.12 0.57 27.42
CA LEU A 18 4.36 1.11 26.86
C LEU A 18 4.81 0.34 25.60
N LEU A 19 4.64 -0.99 25.62
CA LEU A 19 5.01 -1.89 24.50
C LEU A 19 4.10 -1.73 23.28
N ILE A 20 2.80 -1.51 23.48
CA ILE A 20 1.84 -1.29 22.38
C ILE A 20 2.14 0.03 21.64
N GLY A 21 2.66 1.04 22.34
CA GLY A 21 3.00 2.35 21.75
C GLY A 21 4.26 2.36 20.87
N LEU A 22 5.08 1.30 20.88
CA LEU A 22 6.36 1.28 20.16
C LEU A 22 6.28 0.77 18.71
N PHE A 23 5.13 0.28 18.25
CA PHE A 23 4.99 -0.23 16.89
C PHE A 23 4.81 0.93 15.90
N PRO A 24 5.76 1.17 14.98
CA PRO A 24 5.56 2.14 13.92
C PRO A 24 4.42 1.69 13.01
N LEU A 25 3.39 2.53 12.90
CA LEU A 25 2.33 2.38 11.90
C LEU A 25 2.90 2.82 10.55
N PHE A 26 3.52 1.90 9.82
CA PHE A 26 3.89 2.15 8.43
C PHE A 26 2.63 2.18 7.56
N ALA A 27 2.22 3.40 7.18
CA ALA A 27 1.17 3.58 6.19
C ALA A 27 1.76 3.37 4.79
N ALA A 28 1.04 2.63 3.94
CA ALA A 28 1.43 2.46 2.54
C ALA A 28 1.35 3.80 1.79
N GLU A 29 2.44 4.18 1.14
CA GLU A 29 2.56 5.46 0.45
C GLU A 29 1.76 5.45 -0.86
N LYS A 30 1.07 6.56 -1.15
CA LYS A 30 0.26 6.73 -2.36
C LYS A 30 1.13 7.36 -3.45
N ILE A 31 1.31 6.66 -4.57
CA ILE A 31 2.25 7.09 -5.62
C ILE A 31 1.52 7.61 -6.85
N ALA A 32 0.50 6.88 -7.31
CA ALA A 32 -0.15 7.18 -8.58
C ALA A 32 -1.66 6.90 -8.51
N VAL A 33 -2.38 7.31 -9.54
CA VAL A 33 -3.81 7.01 -9.71
C VAL A 33 -4.08 6.54 -11.13
N ILE A 34 -4.92 5.51 -11.29
CA ILE A 34 -5.38 5.07 -12.61
C ILE A 34 -6.35 6.11 -13.16
N VAL A 35 -5.98 6.79 -14.24
CA VAL A 35 -6.81 7.82 -14.87
C VAL A 35 -7.65 7.28 -16.02
N LYS A 36 -7.20 6.20 -16.68
CA LYS A 36 -7.93 5.55 -17.76
C LYS A 36 -7.49 4.10 -17.89
N MET A 37 -8.43 3.23 -18.24
CA MET A 37 -8.13 1.84 -18.56
C MET A 37 -9.11 1.29 -19.60
N LYS A 38 -8.67 0.26 -20.33
CA LYS A 38 -9.50 -0.55 -21.23
C LYS A 38 -9.01 -2.00 -21.10
N GLY A 39 -9.91 -2.96 -21.25
CA GLY A 39 -9.59 -4.38 -21.13
C GLY A 39 -9.33 -4.80 -19.68
N GLU A 40 -8.72 -5.97 -19.52
CA GLU A 40 -8.44 -6.55 -18.21
C GLU A 40 -7.12 -6.03 -17.66
N VAL A 41 -7.21 -5.29 -16.56
CA VAL A 41 -6.09 -4.79 -15.80
C VAL A 41 -6.22 -5.31 -14.39
N ARG A 42 -5.15 -5.91 -13.86
CA ARG A 42 -5.12 -6.46 -12.51
C ARG A 42 -4.07 -5.76 -11.67
N ILE A 43 -4.35 -5.64 -10.37
CA ILE A 43 -3.43 -5.13 -9.37
C ILE A 43 -3.26 -6.18 -8.29
N THR A 44 -2.01 -6.42 -7.91
CA THR A 44 -1.62 -7.22 -6.76
C THR A 44 -0.94 -6.30 -5.76
N PRO A 45 -1.60 -5.98 -4.63
CA PRO A 45 -1.02 -5.09 -3.62
C PRO A 45 0.26 -5.66 -3.03
N LYS A 46 1.25 -4.83 -2.68
CA LYS A 46 2.49 -5.30 -2.02
C LYS A 46 2.23 -6.14 -0.76
N SER A 47 1.16 -5.82 -0.04
CA SER A 47 0.73 -6.46 1.21
C SER A 47 -0.06 -7.76 1.02
N SER A 48 -0.31 -8.18 -0.22
CA SER A 48 -1.19 -9.31 -0.54
C SER A 48 -0.69 -10.13 -1.72
N PHE A 49 -0.87 -11.45 -1.66
CA PHE A 49 -0.62 -12.34 -2.80
C PHE A 49 -1.81 -12.43 -3.77
N LYS A 50 -2.94 -11.83 -3.41
CA LYS A 50 -4.16 -11.90 -4.21
C LYS A 50 -4.22 -10.74 -5.19
N SER A 51 -4.34 -11.10 -6.46
CA SER A 51 -4.60 -10.18 -7.54
C SER A 51 -6.09 -9.85 -7.64
N ALA A 52 -6.42 -8.59 -7.93
CA ALA A 52 -7.79 -8.11 -8.11
C ALA A 52 -7.91 -7.24 -9.37
N ALA A 53 -9.11 -7.19 -9.95
CA ALA A 53 -9.38 -6.30 -11.09
C ALA A 53 -9.22 -4.82 -10.67
N ALA A 54 -8.44 -4.09 -11.45
CA ALA A 54 -8.20 -2.67 -11.26
C ALA A 54 -9.43 -1.83 -11.64
N LYS A 55 -9.53 -0.62 -11.10
CA LYS A 55 -10.59 0.33 -11.42
C LYS A 55 -10.04 1.71 -11.77
N LYS A 56 -10.75 2.43 -12.63
CA LYS A 56 -10.47 3.86 -12.86
C LYS A 56 -10.63 4.62 -11.53
N GLY A 57 -9.69 5.53 -11.26
CA GLY A 57 -9.61 6.30 -10.02
C GLY A 57 -8.94 5.55 -8.86
N GLN A 58 -8.56 4.29 -9.03
CA GLN A 58 -7.86 3.53 -8.01
C GLN A 58 -6.47 4.12 -7.78
N ILE A 59 -6.13 4.33 -6.50
CA ILE A 59 -4.83 4.78 -6.04
C ILE A 59 -3.88 3.58 -6.03
N LEU A 60 -2.68 3.78 -6.54
CA LEU A 60 -1.58 2.82 -6.54
C LEU A 60 -0.62 3.20 -5.43
N GLN A 61 -0.25 2.19 -4.65
CA GLN A 61 0.66 2.33 -3.53
C GLN A 61 2.07 1.84 -3.88
N ASP A 62 3.05 2.21 -3.06
CA ASP A 62 4.40 1.69 -3.17
C ASP A 62 4.43 0.15 -3.17
N GLY A 63 5.07 -0.39 -4.21
CA GLY A 63 5.23 -1.81 -4.49
C GLY A 63 3.99 -2.51 -5.04
N ASP A 64 2.91 -1.81 -5.39
CA ASP A 64 1.79 -2.42 -6.10
C ASP A 64 2.24 -2.94 -7.47
N LYS A 65 1.89 -4.19 -7.77
CA LYS A 65 2.14 -4.80 -9.08
C LYS A 65 0.92 -4.65 -9.96
N LEU A 66 1.11 -4.22 -11.21
CA LEU A 66 0.06 -3.99 -12.19
C LEU A 66 0.32 -4.86 -13.43
N GLU A 67 -0.72 -5.57 -13.87
CA GLU A 67 -0.66 -6.50 -15.00
C GLU A 67 -1.78 -6.18 -15.99
N THR A 68 -1.46 -6.20 -17.27
CA THR A 68 -2.40 -5.92 -18.38
C THR A 68 -2.44 -7.13 -19.32
N SER A 69 -3.64 -7.56 -19.74
CA SER A 69 -3.82 -8.63 -20.73
C SER A 69 -3.58 -8.17 -22.18
N ALA A 70 -3.80 -9.06 -23.16
CA ALA A 70 -3.44 -8.86 -24.57
C ALA A 70 -4.20 -7.75 -25.30
N ASP A 71 -5.38 -7.34 -24.81
CA ASP A 71 -6.17 -6.23 -25.37
C ASP A 71 -6.35 -5.09 -24.36
N ALA A 72 -5.48 -5.06 -23.34
CA ALA A 72 -5.61 -4.17 -22.21
C ALA A 72 -4.68 -2.96 -22.31
N PHE A 73 -5.13 -1.90 -21.66
CA PHE A 73 -4.46 -0.61 -21.59
C PHE A 73 -4.68 0.00 -20.23
N CYS A 74 -3.63 0.54 -19.63
CA CYS A 74 -3.73 1.32 -18.40
C CYS A 74 -2.95 2.61 -18.54
N ALA A 75 -3.58 3.74 -18.20
CA ALA A 75 -2.90 5.00 -18.01
C ALA A 75 -2.98 5.40 -16.54
N ILE A 76 -1.82 5.67 -15.96
CA ILE A 76 -1.67 6.14 -14.60
C ILE A 76 -1.15 7.56 -14.60
N LYS A 77 -1.49 8.32 -13.57
CA LYS A 77 -0.93 9.63 -13.29
C LYS A 77 -0.18 9.59 -11.98
N PHE A 78 1.09 9.94 -11.99
CA PHE A 78 1.88 10.08 -10.78
C PHE A 78 1.40 11.29 -9.96
N LEU A 79 1.39 11.18 -8.64
CA LEU A 79 0.82 12.21 -7.76
C LEU A 79 1.81 13.35 -7.47
N ASP A 80 3.10 13.09 -7.58
CA ASP A 80 4.20 14.03 -7.30
C ASP A 80 4.36 15.07 -8.42
N ASP A 81 4.60 14.63 -9.65
CA ASP A 81 4.91 15.48 -10.79
C ASP A 81 3.76 15.59 -11.81
N LYS A 82 2.67 14.85 -11.58
CA LYS A 82 1.47 14.77 -12.44
C LYS A 82 1.75 14.17 -13.82
N SER A 83 2.91 13.56 -14.03
CA SER A 83 3.25 12.88 -15.27
C SER A 83 2.31 11.71 -15.54
N LEU A 84 2.15 11.40 -16.83
CA LEU A 84 1.30 10.32 -17.28
C LEU A 84 2.16 9.17 -17.80
N MET A 85 1.97 7.98 -17.23
CA MET A 85 2.57 6.76 -17.72
C MET A 85 1.51 5.85 -18.32
N ARG A 86 1.87 5.25 -19.44
CA ARG A 86 0.98 4.45 -20.26
C ARG A 86 1.52 3.04 -20.37
N ILE A 87 0.78 2.08 -19.84
CA ILE A 87 1.12 0.66 -19.80
C ILE A 87 0.35 -0.02 -20.94
N ARG A 88 1.10 -0.64 -21.85
CA ARG A 88 0.58 -1.34 -23.03
C ARG A 88 0.11 -2.75 -22.67
N GLU A 89 -0.53 -3.43 -23.60
CA GLU A 89 -0.95 -4.82 -23.46
C GLU A 89 0.19 -5.77 -23.08
N ASN A 90 -0.16 -6.91 -22.48
CA ASN A 90 0.77 -7.98 -22.07
C ASN A 90 1.97 -7.49 -21.23
N SER A 91 1.80 -6.39 -20.52
CA SER A 91 2.84 -5.79 -19.68
C SER A 91 2.63 -6.12 -18.21
N VAL A 92 3.74 -6.16 -17.49
CA VAL A 92 3.80 -6.30 -16.03
C VAL A 92 4.75 -5.24 -15.50
N CYS A 93 4.31 -4.45 -14.54
CA CYS A 93 5.15 -3.45 -13.88
C CYS A 93 4.86 -3.36 -12.39
N THR A 94 5.89 -3.09 -11.60
CA THR A 94 5.77 -2.72 -10.18
C THR A 94 5.87 -1.21 -10.07
N ILE A 95 4.97 -0.60 -9.31
CA ILE A 95 4.97 0.84 -9.08
C ILE A 95 5.75 1.11 -7.80
N GLU A 96 6.86 1.83 -7.91
CA GLU A 96 7.74 2.14 -6.79
C GLU A 96 7.94 3.64 -6.66
N GLY A 97 8.07 4.11 -5.43
CA GLY A 97 8.23 5.53 -5.10
C GLY A 97 9.40 5.69 -4.15
N LYS A 98 10.38 6.50 -4.53
CA LYS A 98 11.51 6.83 -3.67
C LYS A 98 11.46 8.31 -3.31
N ARG A 99 11.39 8.59 -2.02
CA ARG A 99 11.58 9.94 -1.49
C ARG A 99 13.05 10.12 -1.16
N ASP A 100 13.75 10.93 -1.95
CA ASP A 100 15.05 11.45 -1.53
C ASP A 100 14.77 12.57 -0.51
N GLY A 101 15.13 12.32 0.74
CA GLY A 101 14.94 13.23 1.89
C GLY A 101 16.03 14.27 2.01
#